data_AF-A0AAW3FZS0-F1
#
_entry.id   AF-A0AAW3FZS0-F1
#
_cell.length_a   1.000
_cell.length_b   1.000
_cell.length_c   1.000
_cell.angle_alpha   90.00
_cell.angle_beta   90.00
_cell.angle_gamma   90.00
#
_symmetry.space_group_name_H-M   'P 1'
#
loop_
_entity.id
_entity.type
_entity.pdbx_description
1 polymer ?
#
loop_
_entity_poly.entity_id
_entity_poly.type
_entity_poly.pdbx_seq_one_letter_code
_entity_poly.pdbx_strand_id
1 'polypeptide(L)'
;MKYQIAKLYRGDEFRGYAIAVDGQLLERQVSTVISTDPGSITTATVVFKLDSDHAENQITINLDREVPIQINGSTADSTVEAIKKAADEGAKRGFREAANAFMGRK
;
A
#
# COMPACT_ATOMS: atom_id res chain seq x y z
N MET A 1 0.01 3.58 -1.74
CA MET A 1 1.44 3.53 -2.13
C MET A 1 1.61 2.52 -3.25
N LYS A 2 1.95 2.97 -4.46
CA LYS A 2 2.41 2.09 -5.53
C LYS A 2 3.90 2.35 -5.73
N TYR A 3 4.75 1.43 -5.27
CA TYR A 3 6.14 1.40 -5.68
C TYR A 3 6.19 1.04 -7.17
N GLN A 4 6.98 1.77 -7.94
CA GLN A 4 7.13 1.58 -9.38
C GLN A 4 8.60 1.37 -9.71
N ILE A 5 8.87 0.50 -10.68
CA ILE A 5 10.19 0.42 -11.30
C ILE A 5 10.25 1.50 -12.38
N ALA A 6 11.13 2.48 -12.20
CA ALA A 6 11.36 3.56 -13.14
C ALA A 6 12.50 3.22 -14.09
N LYS A 7 12.35 3.49 -15.39
CA LYS A 7 13.46 3.44 -16.35
C LYS A 7 14.28 4.72 -16.23
N LEU A 8 15.60 4.57 -16.11
CA LEU A 8 16.55 5.66 -16.09
C LEU A 8 17.17 5.84 -17.46
N TYR A 9 17.17 7.09 -17.93
CA TYR A 9 17.77 7.50 -19.19
C TYR A 9 18.76 8.65 -18.97
N ARG A 10 19.81 8.70 -19.77
CA ARG A 10 20.67 9.88 -19.92
C ARG A 10 20.55 10.36 -21.36
N GLY A 11 19.75 11.39 -21.59
CA GLY A 11 19.26 11.70 -22.94
C GLY A 11 18.39 10.55 -23.44
N ASP A 12 18.71 10.02 -24.62
CA ASP A 12 17.98 8.89 -25.22
C ASP A 12 18.58 7.52 -24.86
N GLU A 13 19.70 7.49 -24.14
CA GLU A 13 20.39 6.25 -23.78
C GLU A 13 19.80 5.64 -22.51
N PHE A 14 19.33 4.40 -22.62
CA PHE A 14 18.88 3.61 -21.47
C PHE A 14 20.07 3.31 -20.56
N ARG A 15 19.98 3.76 -19.30
CA ARG A 15 21.00 3.56 -18.28
C ARG A 15 20.61 2.54 -17.23
N GLY A 16 19.30 2.29 -17.07
CA GLY A 16 18.91 1.34 -16.06
C GLY A 16 17.50 1.41 -15.50
N TYR A 17 17.35 0.83 -14.32
CA TYR A 17 16.12 0.81 -13.53
C TYR A 17 16.38 1.36 -12.13
N ALA A 18 15.37 1.99 -11.55
CA ALA A 18 15.38 2.45 -10.16
C ALA A 18 14.00 2.32 -9.53
N ILE A 19 13.91 2.56 -8.22
CA ILE A 19 12.63 2.52 -7.49
C ILE A 19 12.09 3.94 -7.42
N ALA A 20 10.83 4.11 -7.83
CA ALA A 20 10.09 5.35 -7.69
C ALA A 20 8.86 5.15 -6.80
N VAL A 21 8.51 6.20 -6.06
CA VAL A 21 7.26 6.30 -5.28
C VAL A 21 6.49 7.49 -5.81
N ASP A 22 5.23 7.26 -6.19
CA ASP A 22 4.35 8.29 -6.73
C ASP A 22 4.96 9.08 -7.91
N GLY A 23 5.70 8.37 -8.78
CA GLY A 23 6.34 8.93 -9.97
C GLY A 23 7.65 9.67 -9.70
N GLN A 24 8.08 9.78 -8.45
CA GLN A 24 9.35 10.40 -8.07
C GLN A 24 10.38 9.32 -7.73
N LEU A 25 11.60 9.49 -8.22
CA LEU A 25 12.72 8.62 -7.87
C LEU A 25 12.91 8.65 -6.35
N LEU A 26 13.06 7.48 -5.72
CA LEU A 26 13.29 7.42 -4.29
C LEU A 26 14.63 8.11 -3.96
N GLU A 27 14.58 9.11 -3.08
CA GLU A 27 15.77 9.87 -2.70
C GLU A 27 16.84 8.97 -2.04
N ARG A 28 18.09 9.45 -2.07
CA ARG A 28 19.26 8.80 -1.42
C ARG A 28 19.65 7.43 -2.00
N GLN A 29 19.15 7.11 -3.18
CA GLN A 29 19.75 6.12 -4.04
C GLN A 29 21.18 6.56 -4.38
N VAL A 30 22.17 5.89 -3.83
CA VAL A 30 23.59 6.22 -4.03
C VAL A 30 24.27 5.32 -5.06
N SER A 31 23.69 4.16 -5.34
CA SER A 31 24.19 3.27 -6.39
C SER A 31 23.09 2.38 -6.97
N THR A 32 23.27 2.03 -8.25
CA THR A 32 22.46 1.03 -8.94
C THR A 32 23.36 0.20 -9.83
N VAL A 33 23.34 -1.11 -9.63
CA VAL A 33 24.02 -2.07 -10.49
C VAL A 33 22.95 -2.91 -11.19
N ILE A 34 23.09 -3.06 -12.49
CA ILE A 34 22.09 -3.75 -13.32
C ILE A 34 22.79 -4.86 -14.05
N SER A 35 22.27 -6.08 -13.92
CA SER A 35 22.71 -7.21 -14.73
C SER A 35 21.68 -7.47 -15.83
N THR A 36 22.17 -7.51 -17.06
CA THR A 36 21.40 -7.79 -18.27
C THR A 36 22.07 -8.90 -19.08
N ASP A 37 22.45 -10.01 -18.43
CA ASP A 37 23.09 -11.12 -19.13
C ASP A 37 22.13 -11.74 -20.15
N PRO A 38 22.56 -12.01 -21.40
CA PRO A 38 21.70 -12.61 -22.42
C PRO A 38 21.09 -13.94 -21.96
N GLY A 39 19.77 -14.06 -22.06
CA GLY A 39 19.03 -15.25 -21.63
C GLY A 39 18.72 -15.32 -20.12
N SER A 40 19.14 -14.33 -19.34
CA SER A 40 18.80 -14.20 -17.92
C SER A 40 17.68 -13.17 -17.70
N ILE A 41 17.00 -13.27 -16.56
CA ILE A 41 16.08 -12.21 -16.12
C ILE A 41 16.93 -11.02 -15.71
N THR A 42 16.60 -9.84 -16.24
CA THR A 42 17.25 -8.59 -15.83
C THR A 42 17.06 -8.34 -14.34
N THR A 43 18.15 -8.05 -13.64
CA THR A 43 18.13 -7.73 -12.21
C THR A 43 18.72 -6.36 -11.94
N ALA A 44 18.25 -5.70 -10.89
CA ALA A 44 18.78 -4.43 -10.41
C ALA A 44 19.07 -4.54 -8.91
N THR A 45 20.30 -4.21 -8.52
CA THR A 45 20.71 -4.02 -7.13
C THR A 45 20.80 -2.53 -6.86
N VAL A 46 20.04 -2.04 -5.88
CA VAL A 46 19.98 -0.63 -5.53
C VAL A 46 20.52 -0.44 -4.12
N VAL A 47 21.45 0.50 -3.95
CA VAL A 47 22.01 0.86 -2.64
C VAL A 47 21.46 2.23 -2.24
N PHE A 48 20.89 2.29 -1.05
CA PHE A 48 20.40 3.52 -0.43
C PHE A 48 21.29 3.90 0.75
N LYS A 49 21.55 5.21 0.91
CA LYS A 49 22.13 5.73 2.14
C LYS A 49 20.99 6.15 3.07
N LEU A 50 20.74 5.33 4.09
CA LEU A 50 19.79 5.66 5.15
C LEU A 50 20.43 6.66 6.12
N ASP A 51 19.65 7.58 6.66
CA ASP A 51 20.02 8.34 7.85
C ASP A 51 19.30 7.82 9.09
N SER A 52 19.56 8.46 10.22
CA SER A 52 19.02 8.13 11.54
C SER A 52 17.49 7.98 11.51
N ASP A 53 16.80 8.94 10.89
CA ASP A 53 15.34 8.94 10.82
C ASP A 53 14.79 7.77 10.00
N HIS A 54 15.47 7.40 8.91
CA HIS A 54 15.07 6.25 8.09
C HIS A 54 15.45 4.91 8.73
N ALA A 55 16.55 4.86 9.48
CA ALA A 55 16.97 3.66 10.20
C ALA A 55 16.02 3.35 11.35
N GLU A 56 15.50 4.37 12.03
CA GLU A 56 14.56 4.21 13.15
C GLU A 56 13.10 3.98 12.69
N ASN A 57 12.73 4.45 11.49
CA ASN A 57 11.37 4.32 10.93
C ASN A 57 11.30 3.39 9.70
N GLN A 58 11.95 2.23 9.79
CA GLN A 58 12.02 1.32 8.65
C GLN A 58 10.65 0.66 8.37
N ILE A 59 10.19 0.73 7.12
CA ILE A 59 8.98 0.02 6.69
C ILE A 59 9.31 -1.47 6.56
N THR A 60 8.68 -2.30 7.37
CA THR A 60 8.77 -3.76 7.28
C THR A 60 7.85 -4.29 6.18
N ILE A 61 8.43 -4.86 5.13
CA ILE A 61 7.69 -5.56 4.06
C ILE A 61 7.71 -7.06 4.37
N ASN A 62 6.59 -7.60 4.84
CA ASN A 62 6.43 -9.03 5.08
C ASN A 62 6.06 -9.74 3.77
N LEU A 63 6.98 -10.58 3.27
CA LEU A 63 6.84 -11.28 1.99
C LEU A 63 6.07 -12.60 2.08
N ASP A 64 5.79 -13.09 3.30
CA ASP A 64 5.13 -14.37 3.56
C ASP A 64 3.61 -14.23 3.75
N ARG A 65 3.06 -13.02 3.58
CA ARG A 65 1.66 -12.72 3.86
C ARG A 65 0.86 -12.48 2.58
N GLU A 66 -0.06 -13.39 2.29
CA GLU A 66 -1.30 -13.09 1.53
C GLU A 66 -2.27 -12.15 2.31
N VAL A 67 -1.79 -11.33 3.25
CA VAL A 67 -2.61 -10.79 4.36
C VAL A 67 -2.61 -9.24 4.38
N PRO A 68 -3.77 -8.60 4.63
CA PRO A 68 -4.06 -7.23 4.22
C PRO A 68 -3.24 -6.16 4.93
N ILE A 69 -3.08 -5.03 4.24
CA ILE A 69 -2.50 -3.79 4.77
C ILE A 69 -3.22 -3.42 6.06
N GLN A 70 -2.46 -3.27 7.14
CA GLN A 70 -2.95 -2.76 8.41
C GLN A 70 -2.84 -1.23 8.41
N ILE A 71 -3.95 -0.54 8.63
CA ILE A 71 -3.96 0.91 8.87
C ILE A 71 -4.36 1.11 10.32
N ASN A 72 -3.53 1.81 11.10
CA ASN A 72 -3.76 2.09 12.53
C ASN A 72 -4.09 0.85 13.37
N GLY A 73 -3.35 -0.25 13.14
CA GLY A 73 -3.46 -1.47 13.95
C GLY A 73 -4.68 -2.36 13.66
N SER A 74 -5.53 -2.00 12.70
CA SER A 74 -6.64 -2.85 12.23
C SER A 74 -6.39 -3.29 10.79
N THR A 75 -6.73 -4.54 10.46
CA THR A 75 -6.76 -4.97 9.05
C THR A 75 -7.87 -4.22 8.34
N ALA A 76 -7.61 -3.68 7.15
CA ALA A 76 -8.61 -2.90 6.41
C ALA A 76 -9.97 -3.63 6.25
N ASP A 77 -9.93 -4.96 6.05
CA ASP A 77 -11.13 -5.80 5.96
C ASP A 77 -11.92 -5.86 7.28
N SER A 78 -11.25 -5.87 8.44
CA SER A 78 -11.95 -5.85 9.74
C SER A 78 -12.74 -4.56 9.96
N THR A 79 -12.21 -3.43 9.49
CA THR A 79 -12.91 -2.14 9.55
C THR A 79 -14.11 -2.12 8.61
N VAL A 80 -13.97 -2.65 7.39
CA VAL A 80 -15.07 -2.74 6.42
C VAL A 80 -16.20 -3.64 6.92
N GLU A 81 -15.88 -4.80 7.49
CA GLU A 81 -16.89 -5.70 8.05
C GLU A 81 -17.59 -5.11 9.29
N ALA A 82 -16.86 -4.37 10.14
CA ALA A 82 -17.46 -3.63 11.25
C ALA A 82 -18.45 -2.55 10.75
N ILE A 83 -18.11 -1.83 9.67
CA ILE A 83 -19.00 -0.83 9.06
C ILE A 83 -20.26 -1.49 8.48
N LYS A 84 -20.13 -2.59 7.75
CA LYS A 84 -21.28 -3.34 7.20
C LYS A 84 -22.23 -3.78 8.32
N LYS A 85 -21.68 -4.37 9.39
CA LYS A 85 -22.46 -4.80 10.54
C LYS A 85 -23.19 -3.64 11.23
N ALA A 86 -22.51 -2.51 11.43
CA ALA A 86 -23.11 -1.32 12.04
C ALA A 86 -24.25 -0.74 11.17
N ALA A 87 -24.09 -0.74 9.84
CA ALA A 87 -25.11 -0.30 8.90
C ALA A 87 -26.36 -1.22 8.95
N ASP A 88 -26.17 -2.54 8.98
CA ASP A 88 -27.26 -3.51 9.06
C ASP A 88 -28.05 -3.40 10.38
N GLU A 89 -27.35 -3.21 11.50
CA GLU A 89 -27.97 -3.01 12.80
C GLU A 89 -28.74 -1.68 12.86
N GLY A 90 -28.17 -0.61 12.30
CA GLY A 90 -28.84 0.68 12.16
C GLY A 90 -30.12 0.60 11.33
N ALA A 91 -30.08 -0.10 10.19
CA ALA A 91 -31.24 -0.29 9.33
C ALA A 91 -32.36 -1.08 10.02
N LYS A 92 -32.03 -2.17 10.72
CA LYS A 92 -33.00 -2.97 11.50
C LYS A 92 -33.63 -2.15 12.61
N ARG A 93 -32.82 -1.36 13.31
CA ARG A 93 -33.30 -0.48 14.39
C ARG A 93 -34.24 0.60 13.84
N GLY A 94 -33.87 1.28 12.76
CA GLY A 94 -34.72 2.28 12.11
C GLY A 94 -36.05 1.71 11.62
N PHE A 95 -36.04 0.51 11.01
CA PHE A 95 -37.26 -0.17 10.62
C PHE A 95 -38.17 -0.48 11.82
N ARG A 96 -37.60 -0.98 12.92
CA ARG A 96 -38.36 -1.29 14.14
C ARG A 96 -38.94 -0.04 14.80
N GLU A 97 -38.19 1.06 14.85
CA GLU A 97 -38.66 2.34 15.37
C GLU A 97 -39.80 2.92 14.51
N ALA A 98 -39.68 2.86 13.19
CA ALA A 98 -40.73 3.29 12.26
C ALA A 98 -41.99 2.42 12.37
N ALA A 99 -41.84 1.09 12.45
CA ALA A 99 -42.95 0.17 12.62
C ALA A 99 -43.69 0.40 13.94
N ASN A 100 -42.95 0.60 15.04
CA ASN A 100 -43.54 0.92 16.34
C ASN A 100 -44.26 2.28 16.34
N ALA A 101 -43.69 3.30 15.68
CA ALA A 101 -44.34 4.61 15.52
C ALA A 101 -45.62 4.53 14.68
N PHE A 102 -45.67 3.65 13.69
CA PHE A 102 -46.88 3.39 12.89
C PHE A 102 -47.95 2.65 13.69
N MET A 103 -47.56 1.62 14.45
CA MET A 103 -48.46 0.80 15.27
C MET A 103 -49.00 1.54 16.50
N GLY A 104 -48.25 2.50 17.05
CA GLY A 104 -48.67 3.35 18.18
C GLY A 104 -49.53 4.56 17.81
N ARG A 105 -49.90 4.73 16.53
CA ARG A 105 -50.77 5.80 16.01
C ARG A 105 -52.25 5.37 15.83
N LYS A 106 -52.70 4.34 16.56
CA LYS A 106 -54.13 3.97 16.65
C LYS A 106 -54.75 4.49 17.93
#